data_AF-A0A5C8KYS1-F1
#
_entry.id   AF-A0A5C8KYS1-F1
#
_cell.length_a   1.000
_cell.length_b   1.000
_cell.length_c   1.000
_cell.angle_alpha   90.00
_cell.angle_beta   90.00
_cell.angle_gamma   90.00
#
_symmetry.space_group_name_H-M   'P 1'
#
loop_
_entity.id
_entity.type
_entity.pdbx_description
1 polymer ?
#
loop_
_entity_poly.entity_id
_entity_poly.type
_entity_poly.pdbx_seq_one_letter_code
_entity_poly.pdbx_strand_id
1 'polypeptide(L)'
;MPASLAHLPPSASSWAWPGRPRWCCGVGFPIPAGEIDLETAAGEIVHTGGITLTAGDLTVTLSTFIIDTTGESPVLTGLVKANNDLLFRAPLFDLELPAGLTLPLRPSRLGQLPLPGVGLTLTAAAADLLNAVFEVEAFEEGLVIGEASVLARTIPFR
;
A
#
# COMPACT_ATOMS: atom_id res chain seq x y z
N MET A 1 -11.98 1.19 -27.55
CA MET A 1 -10.62 1.79 -27.51
C MET A 1 -9.68 0.77 -26.88
N PRO A 2 -8.37 0.73 -27.22
CA PRO A 2 -7.43 -0.06 -26.44
C PRO A 2 -7.24 0.59 -25.06
N ALA A 3 -7.34 -0.20 -23.99
CA ALA A 3 -7.13 0.27 -22.63
C ALA A 3 -5.66 0.70 -22.43
N SER A 4 -5.44 1.85 -21.77
CA SER A 4 -4.12 2.45 -21.60
C SER A 4 -3.41 1.91 -20.36
N LEU A 5 -3.12 0.60 -20.37
CA LEU A 5 -2.36 -0.08 -19.32
C LEU A 5 -0.92 0.45 -19.19
N ALA A 6 -0.43 0.56 -17.96
CA ALA A 6 0.93 1.00 -17.64
C ALA A 6 1.62 0.02 -16.69
N HIS A 7 2.67 -0.65 -17.20
CA HIS A 7 3.49 -1.55 -16.40
C HIS A 7 4.44 -0.81 -15.47
N LEU A 8 4.58 -1.32 -14.24
CA LEU A 8 5.36 -0.75 -13.15
C LEU A 8 6.61 -1.60 -12.83
N PRO A 9 7.84 -1.13 -13.14
CA PRO A 9 9.09 -1.79 -12.80
C PRO A 9 9.61 -1.34 -11.43
N PRO A 10 10.72 -1.93 -10.92
CA PRO A 10 11.34 -1.58 -9.64
C PRO A 10 11.42 -0.07 -9.33
N SER A 11 10.58 0.35 -8.39
CA SER A 11 10.45 1.70 -7.84
C SER A 11 10.27 1.63 -6.31
N ALA A 12 9.88 2.71 -5.63
CA ALA A 12 9.68 2.71 -4.18
C ALA A 12 8.68 3.80 -3.74
N SER A 13 7.72 3.43 -2.89
CA SER A 13 6.77 4.36 -2.28
C SER A 13 7.38 5.07 -1.05
N SER A 14 7.01 6.34 -0.84
CA SER A 14 7.52 7.18 0.26
C SER A 14 6.67 8.45 0.47
N TRP A 15 6.11 8.61 1.66
CA TRP A 15 5.35 9.80 2.10
C TRP A 15 6.12 11.13 1.99
N ALA A 16 5.48 12.23 1.54
CA ALA A 16 6.01 13.60 1.68
C ALA A 16 5.01 14.74 1.37
N TRP A 17 4.93 15.74 2.25
CA TRP A 17 4.46 17.10 1.96
C TRP A 17 5.57 17.98 1.31
N PRO A 18 5.23 19.11 0.65
CA PRO A 18 6.18 19.86 -0.18
C PRO A 18 7.13 20.76 0.62
N GLY A 19 8.32 20.26 0.97
CA GLY A 19 9.36 21.06 1.64
C GLY A 19 10.65 20.29 1.95
N ARG A 20 11.31 19.72 0.92
CA ARG A 20 12.42 18.75 1.03
C ARG A 20 13.46 19.09 2.12
N PRO A 21 13.65 18.19 3.11
CA PRO A 21 14.81 17.30 3.06
C PRO A 21 14.46 15.81 2.90
N ARG A 22 15.43 14.92 3.15
CA ARG A 22 15.35 13.46 2.96
C ARG A 22 14.92 12.75 4.26
N TRP A 23 14.06 11.74 4.12
CA TRP A 23 13.99 10.50 4.92
C TRP A 23 14.28 10.60 6.43
N CYS A 24 13.25 10.51 7.27
CA CYS A 24 13.43 10.19 8.70
C CYS A 24 12.23 9.51 9.40
N CYS A 25 10.97 9.86 9.09
CA CYS A 25 9.80 9.38 9.85
C CYS A 25 8.88 8.36 9.14
N GLY A 26 9.17 7.99 7.89
CA GLY A 26 8.33 7.05 7.11
C GLY A 26 9.10 5.80 6.69
N VAL A 27 8.47 4.63 6.76
CA VAL A 27 8.94 3.41 6.11
C VAL A 27 8.62 3.50 4.62
N GLY A 28 9.56 3.09 3.75
CA GLY A 28 9.39 3.03 2.31
C GLY A 28 9.53 1.60 1.80
N PHE A 29 8.58 1.17 0.97
CA PHE A 29 8.54 -0.20 0.43
C PHE A 29 8.88 -0.18 -1.08
N PRO A 30 9.84 -0.98 -1.57
CA PRO A 30 10.10 -1.08 -2.99
C PRO A 30 8.94 -1.73 -3.71
N ILE A 31 8.54 -1.17 -4.84
CA ILE A 31 7.53 -1.69 -5.78
C ILE A 31 8.28 -2.46 -6.86
N PRO A 32 8.49 -3.79 -6.77
CA PRO A 32 9.21 -4.55 -7.80
C PRO A 32 8.42 -4.70 -9.11
N ALA A 33 7.09 -4.69 -9.02
CA ALA A 33 6.17 -5.05 -10.10
C ALA A 33 4.80 -4.42 -9.87
N GLY A 34 4.03 -4.26 -10.94
CA GLY A 34 2.63 -3.89 -10.90
C GLY A 34 2.12 -3.49 -12.28
N GLU A 35 0.82 -3.23 -12.35
CA GLU A 35 0.16 -2.73 -13.54
C GLU A 35 -1.05 -1.89 -13.12
N ILE A 36 -1.27 -0.77 -13.80
CA ILE A 36 -2.41 0.11 -13.57
C ILE A 36 -2.99 0.62 -14.89
N ASP A 37 -4.30 0.55 -15.03
CA ASP A 37 -5.02 1.17 -16.13
C ASP A 37 -5.11 2.68 -15.89
N LEU A 38 -4.58 3.47 -16.84
CA LEU A 38 -4.55 4.93 -16.67
C LEU A 38 -5.92 5.60 -16.85
N GLU A 39 -6.91 4.95 -17.47
CA GLU A 39 -8.24 5.54 -17.68
C GLU A 39 -9.14 5.42 -16.44
N THR A 40 -8.98 4.34 -15.67
CA THR A 40 -9.82 3.96 -14.53
C THR A 40 -9.12 4.01 -13.17
N ALA A 41 -7.78 4.03 -13.14
CA ALA A 41 -6.95 3.80 -11.96
C ALA A 41 -7.06 2.39 -11.32
N ALA A 42 -7.73 1.43 -11.98
CA ALA A 42 -7.78 0.04 -11.54
C ALA A 42 -6.46 -0.68 -11.83
N GLY A 43 -5.98 -1.52 -10.91
CA GLY A 43 -4.73 -2.26 -11.05
C GLY A 43 -4.23 -2.91 -9.77
N GLU A 44 -3.05 -3.53 -9.86
CA GLU A 44 -2.33 -4.13 -8.73
C GLU A 44 -0.91 -3.55 -8.62
N ILE A 45 -0.50 -3.15 -7.42
CA ILE A 45 0.84 -2.61 -7.14
C ILE A 45 1.50 -3.46 -6.05
N VAL A 46 2.35 -4.39 -6.49
CA VAL A 46 3.11 -5.30 -5.62
C VAL A 46 4.22 -4.51 -4.93
N HIS A 47 4.38 -4.73 -3.62
CA HIS A 47 5.42 -4.14 -2.79
C HIS A 47 6.23 -5.23 -2.07
N THR A 48 7.50 -4.93 -1.77
CA THR A 48 8.41 -5.82 -1.04
C THR A 48 8.85 -5.21 0.29
N GLY A 49 9.34 -6.06 1.19
CA GLY A 49 9.57 -5.71 2.59
C GLY A 49 8.35 -6.03 3.46
N GLY A 50 8.30 -5.39 4.62
CA GLY A 50 7.27 -5.62 5.63
C GLY A 50 7.45 -4.73 6.86
N ILE A 51 6.50 -4.80 7.78
CA ILE A 51 6.54 -4.21 9.11
C ILE A 51 6.57 -5.36 10.12
N THR A 52 7.44 -5.28 11.12
CA THR A 52 7.45 -6.20 12.25
C THR A 52 7.02 -5.45 13.51
N LEU A 53 6.01 -6.01 14.19
CA LEU A 53 5.46 -5.56 15.46
C LEU A 53 5.85 -6.58 16.53
N THR A 54 6.28 -6.12 17.71
CA THR A 54 6.75 -6.99 18.79
C THR A 54 6.15 -6.57 20.13
N ALA A 55 5.64 -7.52 20.89
CA ALA A 55 5.10 -7.32 22.23
C ALA A 55 5.56 -8.47 23.15
N GLY A 56 6.48 -8.17 24.08
CA GLY A 56 7.19 -9.23 24.81
C GLY A 56 7.94 -10.15 23.85
N ASP A 57 7.75 -11.46 23.99
CA ASP A 57 8.36 -12.48 23.12
C ASP A 57 7.60 -12.66 21.78
N LEU A 58 6.37 -12.16 21.66
CA LEU A 58 5.55 -12.30 20.46
C LEU A 58 5.99 -11.33 19.36
N THR A 59 6.24 -11.87 18.17
CA THR A 59 6.68 -11.11 16.98
C THR A 59 5.76 -11.35 15.79
N VAL A 60 5.01 -10.33 15.38
CA VAL A 60 4.12 -10.36 14.21
C VAL A 60 4.77 -9.64 13.04
N THR A 61 4.88 -10.29 11.89
CA THR A 61 5.41 -9.67 10.66
C THR A 61 4.35 -9.60 9.57
N LEU A 62 4.02 -8.37 9.16
CA LEU A 62 3.17 -8.07 8.02
C LEU A 62 4.07 -7.82 6.81
N SER A 63 3.91 -8.54 5.69
CA SER A 63 4.90 -8.53 4.60
C SER A 63 4.32 -8.80 3.21
N THR A 64 5.08 -8.48 2.15
CA THR A 64 4.68 -8.70 0.74
C THR A 64 3.31 -8.07 0.44
N PHE A 65 3.24 -6.76 0.65
CA PHE A 65 2.02 -5.99 0.46
C PHE A 65 1.64 -5.93 -1.02
N ILE A 66 0.34 -5.97 -1.31
CA ILE A 66 -0.20 -5.66 -2.65
C ILE A 66 -1.32 -4.66 -2.42
N ILE A 67 -1.21 -3.51 -3.09
CA ILE A 67 -2.33 -2.57 -3.24
C ILE A 67 -3.15 -3.06 -4.43
N ASP A 68 -4.43 -3.32 -4.21
CA ASP A 68 -5.42 -3.67 -5.24
C ASP A 68 -6.42 -2.50 -5.34
N THR A 69 -6.61 -1.98 -6.55
CA THR A 69 -7.57 -0.92 -6.88
C THR A 69 -8.62 -1.38 -7.90
N THR A 70 -8.74 -2.70 -8.12
CA THR A 70 -9.67 -3.28 -9.10
C THR A 70 -11.10 -3.49 -8.57
N GLY A 71 -11.26 -3.56 -7.24
CA GLY A 71 -12.55 -3.63 -6.56
C GLY A 71 -13.25 -2.27 -6.39
N GLU A 72 -14.44 -2.28 -5.78
CA GLU A 72 -15.22 -1.07 -5.50
C GLU A 72 -14.51 -0.12 -4.51
N SER A 73 -13.75 -0.69 -3.57
CA SER A 73 -12.90 0.02 -2.61
C SER A 73 -11.46 -0.47 -2.73
N PRO A 74 -10.49 0.42 -2.98
CA PRO A 74 -9.07 0.12 -2.90
C PRO A 74 -8.62 -0.46 -1.54
N VAL A 75 -7.79 -1.50 -1.58
CA VAL A 75 -7.37 -2.26 -0.38
C VAL A 75 -5.89 -2.66 -0.46
N LEU A 76 -5.20 -2.66 0.69
CA LEU A 76 -3.84 -3.18 0.84
C LEU A 76 -3.89 -4.53 1.55
N THR A 77 -3.57 -5.59 0.82
CA THR A 77 -3.44 -6.96 1.35
C THR A 77 -2.00 -7.28 1.70
N GLY A 78 -1.76 -8.20 2.64
CA GLY A 78 -0.41 -8.65 3.00
C GLY A 78 -0.36 -10.03 3.64
N LEU A 79 0.82 -10.66 3.63
CA LEU A 79 1.10 -11.90 4.34
C LEU A 79 1.34 -11.61 5.81
N VAL A 80 0.64 -12.34 6.68
CA VAL A 80 0.76 -12.23 8.14
C VAL A 80 1.52 -13.44 8.68
N LYS A 81 2.54 -13.17 9.49
CA LYS A 81 3.32 -14.18 10.20
C LYS A 81 3.31 -13.90 11.70
N ALA A 82 3.23 -14.94 12.53
CA ALA A 82 3.47 -14.84 13.97
C ALA A 82 4.65 -15.74 14.34
N ASN A 83 5.60 -15.22 15.11
CA ASN A 83 6.83 -15.91 15.52
C ASN A 83 7.59 -16.58 14.34
N ASN A 84 7.57 -15.90 13.19
CA ASN A 84 8.11 -16.31 11.88
C ASN A 84 7.33 -17.41 11.12
N ASP A 85 6.35 -18.07 11.74
CA ASP A 85 5.42 -18.99 11.05
C ASP A 85 4.40 -18.20 10.19
N LEU A 86 4.15 -18.67 8.97
CA LEU A 86 3.19 -18.06 8.05
C LEU A 86 1.76 -18.49 8.40
N LEU A 87 0.90 -17.51 8.70
CA LEU A 87 -0.51 -17.76 9.00
C LEU A 87 -1.35 -17.77 7.71
N PHE A 88 -1.55 -16.60 7.10
CA PHE A 88 -2.35 -16.43 5.88
C PHE A 88 -2.07 -15.07 5.20
N ARG A 89 -2.76 -14.81 4.08
CA ARG A 89 -2.86 -13.47 3.47
C ARG A 89 -4.19 -12.83 3.89
N ALA A 90 -4.17 -11.57 4.31
CA ALA A 90 -5.35 -10.83 4.75
C ALA A 90 -5.43 -9.43 4.10
N PRO A 91 -6.63 -8.82 3.99
CA PRO A 91 -6.78 -7.38 3.80
C PRO A 91 -6.36 -6.67 5.09
N LEU A 92 -5.31 -5.85 5.03
CA LEU A 92 -4.69 -5.23 6.21
C LEU A 92 -5.17 -3.80 6.41
N PHE A 93 -5.22 -3.01 5.34
CA PHE A 93 -5.69 -1.63 5.38
C PHE A 93 -6.61 -1.33 4.20
N ASP A 94 -7.69 -0.62 4.45
CA ASP A 94 -8.46 0.04 3.40
C ASP A 94 -7.76 1.34 2.99
N LEU A 95 -7.92 1.74 1.72
CA LEU A 95 -7.16 2.82 1.10
C LEU A 95 -8.07 3.96 0.64
N GLU A 96 -8.05 5.08 1.37
CA GLU A 96 -8.76 6.28 0.94
C GLU A 96 -7.95 7.00 -0.15
N LEU A 97 -8.41 6.94 -1.40
CA LEU A 97 -7.77 7.68 -2.50
C LEU A 97 -7.95 9.21 -2.32
N PRO A 98 -6.92 10.03 -2.61
CA PRO A 98 -6.99 11.47 -2.41
C PRO A 98 -8.09 12.09 -3.30
N ALA A 99 -8.99 12.89 -2.70
CA ALA A 99 -10.13 13.50 -3.38
C ALA A 99 -9.80 14.43 -4.59
N GLY A 100 -8.51 14.74 -4.81
CA GLY A 100 -8.01 15.44 -6.00
C GLY A 100 -7.64 14.52 -7.18
N LEU A 101 -7.83 13.21 -7.08
CA LEU A 101 -7.44 12.25 -8.12
C LEU A 101 -8.21 12.52 -9.43
N THR A 102 -7.48 12.91 -10.46
CA THR A 102 -8.06 13.26 -11.77
C THR A 102 -7.75 12.16 -12.79
N LEU A 103 -8.80 11.57 -13.37
CA LEU A 103 -8.70 10.58 -14.45
C LEU A 103 -8.71 11.26 -15.84
N PRO A 104 -8.04 10.71 -16.86
CA PRO A 104 -7.09 9.60 -16.76
C PRO A 104 -5.81 10.02 -16.02
N LEU A 105 -5.23 9.09 -15.27
CA LEU A 105 -3.95 9.26 -14.57
C LEU A 105 -2.86 9.69 -15.56
N ARG A 106 -2.09 10.72 -15.20
CA ARG A 106 -1.06 11.30 -16.08
C ARG A 106 0.33 11.13 -15.48
N PRO A 107 1.11 10.12 -15.91
CA PRO A 107 2.51 10.05 -15.56
C PRO A 107 3.26 11.30 -15.99
N SER A 108 4.22 11.72 -15.16
CA SER A 108 5.13 12.81 -15.48
C SER A 108 5.99 12.48 -16.70
N ARG A 109 6.59 13.51 -17.32
CA ARG A 109 7.53 13.37 -18.45
C ARG A 109 8.77 12.49 -18.17
N LEU A 110 8.99 12.11 -16.92
CA LEU A 110 10.07 11.22 -16.47
C LEU A 110 9.63 9.76 -16.28
N GLY A 111 8.40 9.39 -16.69
CA GLY A 111 7.85 8.05 -16.46
C GLY A 111 7.62 7.75 -14.98
N GLN A 112 7.21 8.75 -14.20
CA GLN A 112 6.87 8.61 -12.78
C GLN A 112 5.43 9.05 -12.53
N LEU A 113 4.67 8.24 -11.81
CA LEU A 113 3.30 8.48 -11.40
C LEU A 113 3.27 8.62 -9.86
N PRO A 114 3.37 9.86 -9.33
CA PRO A 114 3.22 10.13 -7.91
C PRO A 114 1.75 10.18 -7.51
N LEU A 115 1.39 9.43 -6.47
CA LEU A 115 0.07 9.41 -5.85
C LEU A 115 0.23 9.63 -4.32
N PRO A 116 0.29 10.91 -3.86
CA PRO A 116 0.38 11.25 -2.44
C PRO A 116 -1.00 11.24 -1.76
N GLY A 117 -1.04 11.21 -0.42
CA GLY A 117 -2.30 11.35 0.32
C GLY A 117 -3.29 10.19 0.21
N VAL A 118 -2.80 8.96 -0.01
CA VAL A 118 -3.64 7.75 0.05
C VAL A 118 -3.76 7.31 1.51
N GLY A 119 -4.87 7.64 2.18
CA GLY A 119 -5.06 7.36 3.61
C GLY A 119 -5.07 5.85 3.92
N LEU A 120 -4.51 5.45 5.07
CA LEU A 120 -4.57 4.07 5.57
C LEU A 120 -5.48 3.97 6.80
N THR A 121 -6.52 3.14 6.71
CA THR A 121 -7.36 2.73 7.84
C THR A 121 -7.32 1.22 8.04
N LEU A 122 -7.30 0.74 9.29
CA LEU A 122 -7.29 -0.68 9.61
C LEU A 122 -8.65 -1.34 9.27
N THR A 123 -8.62 -2.47 8.56
CA THR A 123 -9.86 -3.23 8.27
C THR A 123 -10.36 -3.94 9.54
N ALA A 124 -11.67 -4.24 9.65
CA ALA A 124 -12.19 -5.06 10.75
C ALA A 124 -11.44 -6.41 10.87
N ALA A 125 -11.24 -7.10 9.75
CA ALA A 125 -10.53 -8.38 9.72
C ALA A 125 -9.07 -8.28 10.17
N ALA A 126 -8.42 -7.13 9.99
CA ALA A 126 -7.06 -6.88 10.48
C ALA A 126 -7.05 -6.48 11.97
N ALA A 127 -8.05 -5.72 12.43
CA ALA A 127 -8.24 -5.39 13.84
C ALA A 127 -8.48 -6.66 14.67
N ASP A 128 -9.44 -7.51 14.27
CA ASP A 128 -9.74 -8.80 14.91
C ASP A 128 -8.50 -9.71 14.97
N LEU A 129 -7.75 -9.80 13.86
CA LEU A 129 -6.52 -10.59 13.79
C LEU A 129 -5.46 -10.07 14.78
N LEU A 130 -5.16 -8.77 14.75
CA LEU A 130 -4.14 -8.18 15.62
C LEU A 130 -4.55 -8.28 17.10
N ASN A 131 -5.81 -8.02 17.44
CA ASN A 131 -6.37 -8.22 18.77
C ASN A 131 -6.22 -9.69 19.24
N ALA A 132 -6.63 -10.65 18.43
CA ALA A 132 -6.57 -12.08 18.75
C ALA A 132 -5.14 -12.64 18.83
N VAL A 133 -4.19 -12.07 18.08
CA VAL A 133 -2.78 -12.49 18.12
C VAL A 133 -2.02 -11.83 19.27
N PHE A 134 -2.29 -10.57 19.60
CA PHE A 134 -1.63 -9.84 20.70
C PHE A 134 -2.32 -9.98 22.07
N GLU A 135 -3.46 -10.65 22.16
CA GLU A 135 -4.31 -10.75 23.36
C GLU A 135 -4.73 -9.37 23.92
N VAL A 136 -5.15 -8.46 23.02
CA VAL A 136 -5.58 -7.09 23.34
C VAL A 136 -6.92 -6.74 22.68
N GLU A 137 -7.56 -5.67 23.16
CA GLU A 137 -8.77 -5.05 22.57
C GLU A 137 -8.45 -3.61 22.09
N ALA A 138 -7.24 -3.41 21.55
CA ALA A 138 -6.66 -2.09 21.28
C ALA A 138 -6.72 -1.65 19.81
N PHE A 139 -7.07 -2.57 18.90
CA PHE A 139 -7.24 -2.29 17.48
C PHE A 139 -8.74 -2.27 17.14
N GLU A 140 -9.17 -1.24 16.40
CA GLU A 140 -10.56 -1.07 15.97
C GLU A 140 -10.64 -0.95 14.43
N GLU A 141 -11.79 -1.30 13.85
CA GLU A 141 -12.08 -1.00 12.44
C GLU A 141 -12.03 0.51 12.19
N GLY A 142 -11.47 0.93 11.06
CA GLY A 142 -11.35 2.35 10.71
C GLY A 142 -10.23 3.09 11.46
N LEU A 143 -9.45 2.41 12.32
CA LEU A 143 -8.30 3.01 13.00
C LEU A 143 -7.31 3.59 11.98
N VAL A 144 -7.15 4.92 11.99
CA VAL A 144 -6.27 5.63 11.06
C VAL A 144 -4.81 5.35 11.39
N ILE A 145 -4.11 4.68 10.48
CA ILE A 145 -2.70 4.30 10.64
C ILE A 145 -1.75 5.41 10.15
N GLY A 146 -2.17 6.26 9.20
CA GLY A 146 -1.44 7.47 8.81
C GLY A 146 -1.64 7.93 7.35
N GLU A 147 -0.74 8.82 6.90
CA GLU A 147 -0.51 9.24 5.49
C GLU A 147 0.77 8.38 4.84
N ALA A 148 1.02 6.95 3.01
CA ALA A 148 1.93 6.01 2.23
C ALA A 148 2.05 6.38 0.72
N SER A 149 2.39 7.64 0.41
CA SER A 149 2.48 8.16 -0.98
C SER A 149 3.18 7.20 -1.96
N VAL A 150 2.42 6.70 -2.93
CA VAL A 150 2.91 5.74 -3.92
C VAL A 150 3.68 6.51 -5.00
N LEU A 151 4.92 6.10 -5.27
CA LEU A 151 5.74 6.67 -6.37
C LEU A 151 6.08 5.54 -7.35
N ALA A 152 5.09 5.22 -8.18
CA ALA A 152 5.24 4.23 -9.21
C ALA A 152 6.06 4.78 -10.40
N ARG A 153 6.81 3.92 -11.07
CA ARG A 153 7.39 4.22 -12.39
C ARG A 153 6.50 3.61 -13.46
N THR A 154 6.21 4.33 -14.52
CA THR A 154 5.41 3.81 -15.64
C THR A 154 6.27 3.70 -16.88
N ILE A 155 6.42 2.50 -17.44
CA ILE A 155 6.98 2.36 -18.79
C ILE A 155 5.82 2.52 -19.77
N PRO A 156 5.86 3.46 -20.74
CA PRO A 156 4.91 3.42 -21.84
C PRO A 156 5.21 2.18 -22.70
N PHE A 157 4.20 1.34 -22.93
CA PHE A 157 4.28 0.31 -23.96
C PHE A 157 4.55 0.97 -25.33
N ARG A 158 5.39 0.32 -26.14
CA ARG A 158 5.80 0.74 -27.49
C ARG A 158 5.59 -0.41 -28.45
#